data_AF-A0A358II69-F1
#
_entry.id   AF-A0A358II69-F1
#
_cell.length_a   1.000
_cell.length_b   1.000
_cell.length_c   1.000
_cell.angle_alpha   90.00
_cell.angle_beta   90.00
_cell.angle_gamma   90.00
#
_symmetry.space_group_name_H-M   'P 1'
#
loop_
_entity.id
_entity.type
_entity.pdbx_description
1 polymer ?
#
loop_
_entity_poly.entity_id
_entity_poly.type
_entity_poly.pdbx_seq_one_letter_code
_entity_poly.pdbx_strand_id
1 'polypeptide(L)'
;MFKSLRGRLVTIALVVLMTGWQLYSHKSETGQWLKLGLDLQGGMHLVLEVDDPDGTMTPEAKSDMIDRVERIIRTRIDEFGVEEPLIQKVGGERLIVELAGIDDEEQAKGIVQRNAFLEFKKVLPTSDMDGALRRIDRAIVASLGVDSITALGRAVVTQETSNLESLLFGADTAIAGDSAAAAASSAAAVSDSIEAEETVLRPFSSLLMVGDVEGTYLVSAADRPVAEMFLAMPEVERAFPREEIMLWGSELVGQAAQTYYRLYVLEEDSFLTGEQLEDATAMRDPQFNTSQVQFQFSRAGGRQFARFSGANIGNYLAIVLDNEVMSAPVIRDRIGARGQIEMGQGTPMEEARDLALVLRAGALPARINIIEERTVGPSLGQDSIEQGQIAGLVGLALVVVVMMIYYGMAGFLAVGALAVYVLLVLGGLVGMRATLTVPGIAGLILSIGMAVDANVLIFERIREELDKGRATRTAVDEGFRHALSAIVDANITTLITALILFYVGTGPVRGFAVTLSIGIVASFFSALFVTRSFFLAYLSGKKASDPISI
;
A
#
# COMPACT_ATOMS: atom_id res chain seq x y z
N MET A 1 -8.52 1.16 -55.33
CA MET A 1 -9.16 2.15 -54.43
C MET A 1 -8.23 3.32 -54.08
N PHE A 2 -6.99 3.07 -53.63
CA PHE A 2 -6.03 4.10 -53.15
C PHE A 2 -5.39 5.03 -54.21
N LYS A 3 -5.48 4.72 -55.51
CA LYS A 3 -4.92 5.59 -56.57
C LYS A 3 -5.85 6.75 -56.98
N SER A 4 -7.14 6.68 -56.65
CA SER A 4 -8.11 7.72 -57.01
C SER A 4 -8.23 8.76 -55.91
N LEU A 5 -8.31 10.04 -56.28
CA LEU A 5 -8.45 11.18 -55.37
C LEU A 5 -9.65 11.02 -54.43
N ARG A 6 -10.79 10.59 -54.98
CA ARG A 6 -12.02 10.29 -54.21
C ARG A 6 -11.81 9.15 -53.22
N GLY A 7 -11.11 8.08 -53.62
CA GLY A 7 -10.80 6.96 -52.74
C GLY A 7 -9.95 7.37 -51.54
N ARG A 8 -8.96 8.26 -51.75
CA ARG A 8 -8.10 8.76 -50.65
C ARG A 8 -8.89 9.62 -49.66
N LEU A 9 -9.72 10.53 -50.14
CA LEU A 9 -10.57 11.36 -49.28
C LEU A 9 -11.58 10.54 -48.48
N VAL A 10 -12.19 9.51 -49.09
CA VAL A 10 -13.08 8.59 -48.37
C VAL A 10 -12.33 7.83 -47.28
N THR A 11 -11.12 7.35 -47.54
CA THR A 11 -10.32 6.69 -46.48
C THR A 11 -9.97 7.64 -45.35
N ILE A 12 -9.65 8.91 -45.62
CA ILE A 12 -9.39 9.90 -44.56
C ILE A 12 -10.65 10.13 -43.73
N ALA A 13 -11.80 10.33 -44.38
CA ALA A 13 -13.07 10.53 -43.67
C ALA A 13 -13.46 9.32 -42.82
N LEU A 14 -13.26 8.10 -43.33
CA LEU A 14 -13.56 6.86 -42.62
C LEU A 14 -12.65 6.70 -41.39
N VAL A 15 -11.35 6.97 -41.56
CA VAL A 15 -10.38 6.95 -40.44
C VAL A 15 -10.79 8.00 -39.39
N VAL A 16 -11.04 9.24 -39.77
CA VAL A 16 -11.45 10.30 -38.83
C VAL A 16 -12.74 9.94 -38.09
N LEU A 17 -13.74 9.38 -38.79
CA LEU A 17 -14.99 8.94 -38.18
C LEU A 17 -14.77 7.77 -37.21
N MET A 18 -13.95 6.80 -37.59
CA MET A 18 -13.61 5.65 -36.73
C MET A 18 -12.90 6.11 -35.46
N THR A 19 -11.90 6.99 -35.60
CA THR A 19 -11.14 7.51 -34.47
C THR A 19 -11.99 8.43 -33.59
N GLY A 20 -12.86 9.26 -34.18
CA GLY A 20 -13.81 10.07 -33.43
C GLY A 20 -14.85 9.24 -32.67
N TRP A 21 -15.34 8.16 -33.29
CA TRP A 21 -16.22 7.19 -32.63
C TRP A 21 -15.52 6.49 -31.45
N GLN A 22 -14.26 6.12 -31.62
CA GLN A 22 -13.44 5.50 -30.58
C GLN A 22 -13.26 6.43 -29.37
N LEU A 23 -13.04 7.73 -29.62
CA LEU A 23 -12.93 8.73 -28.56
C LEU A 23 -14.26 8.93 -27.81
N TYR A 24 -15.38 8.96 -28.55
CA TYR A 24 -16.72 9.14 -27.99
C TYR A 24 -17.18 7.93 -27.18
N SER A 25 -16.98 6.72 -27.71
CA SER A 25 -17.32 5.47 -27.01
C SER A 25 -16.55 5.33 -25.70
N HIS A 26 -15.25 5.63 -25.70
CA HIS A 26 -14.46 5.60 -24.47
C HIS A 26 -14.98 6.59 -23.43
N LYS A 27 -15.23 7.85 -23.81
CA LYS A 27 -15.80 8.84 -22.90
C LYS A 27 -17.14 8.38 -22.30
N SER A 28 -17.96 7.70 -23.08
CA SER A 28 -19.25 7.18 -22.62
C SER A 28 -19.11 6.05 -21.59
N GLU A 29 -17.99 5.32 -21.59
CA GLU A 29 -17.73 4.20 -20.68
C GLU A 29 -17.01 4.64 -19.40
N THR A 30 -16.00 5.52 -19.51
CA THR A 30 -15.11 5.87 -18.39
C THR A 30 -15.34 7.29 -17.83
N GLY A 31 -16.22 8.09 -18.44
CA GLY A 31 -16.46 9.49 -18.06
C GLY A 31 -15.31 10.46 -18.40
N GLN A 32 -14.10 9.94 -18.68
CA GLN A 32 -12.92 10.70 -19.08
C GLN A 32 -12.58 10.48 -20.57
N TRP A 33 -11.95 11.48 -21.20
CA TRP A 33 -11.55 11.38 -22.62
C TRP A 33 -10.32 10.49 -22.83
N LEU A 34 -9.43 10.43 -21.83
CA LEU A 34 -8.15 9.74 -21.85
C LEU A 34 -7.90 9.18 -20.46
N LYS A 35 -7.26 8.01 -20.36
CA LYS A 35 -6.75 7.52 -19.09
C LYS A 35 -5.56 8.38 -18.68
N LEU A 36 -5.64 9.04 -17.53
CA LEU A 36 -4.56 9.89 -17.01
C LEU A 36 -3.66 9.05 -16.09
N GLY A 37 -2.38 9.40 -16.01
CA GLY A 37 -1.43 8.79 -15.09
C GLY A 37 -1.45 9.46 -13.72
N LEU A 38 -0.77 8.82 -12.76
CA LEU A 38 -0.66 9.27 -11.38
C LEU A 38 -0.17 10.71 -11.24
N ASP A 39 0.81 11.11 -12.06
CA ASP A 39 1.37 12.47 -12.08
C ASP A 39 0.33 13.55 -12.43
N LEU A 40 -0.79 13.17 -13.06
CA LEU A 40 -1.85 14.09 -13.48
C LEU A 40 -3.10 13.99 -12.61
N GLN A 41 -3.46 12.80 -12.13
CA GLN A 41 -4.64 12.59 -11.28
C GLN A 41 -4.33 12.81 -9.78
N GLY A 42 -3.06 12.75 -9.40
CA GLY A 42 -2.66 12.61 -8.01
C GLY A 42 -2.87 11.18 -7.51
N GLY A 43 -2.11 10.84 -6.47
CA GLY A 43 -2.17 9.55 -5.80
C GLY A 43 -0.79 9.07 -5.35
N MET A 44 -0.70 7.79 -5.03
CA MET A 44 0.43 7.18 -4.34
C MET A 44 1.04 6.04 -5.16
N HIS A 45 2.36 6.01 -5.24
CA HIS A 45 3.17 4.93 -5.82
C HIS A 45 4.00 4.29 -4.71
N LEU A 46 3.77 3.01 -4.47
CA LEU A 46 4.47 2.20 -3.48
C LEU A 46 5.24 1.08 -4.17
N VAL A 47 6.51 0.93 -3.81
CA VAL A 47 7.31 -0.25 -4.16
C VAL A 47 7.48 -1.09 -2.90
N LEU A 48 6.86 -2.26 -2.91
CA LEU A 48 6.83 -3.21 -1.80
C LEU A 48 7.78 -4.36 -2.05
N GLU A 49 8.41 -4.85 -1.00
CA GLU A 49 9.26 -6.04 -1.00
C GLU A 49 8.94 -6.89 0.23
N VAL A 50 8.99 -8.21 0.06
CA VAL A 50 8.76 -9.16 1.16
C VAL A 50 9.97 -9.13 2.08
N ASP A 51 9.71 -8.92 3.37
CA ASP A 51 10.72 -8.94 4.41
C ASP A 51 11.27 -10.37 4.59
N ASP A 52 12.58 -10.54 4.43
CA ASP A 52 13.31 -11.80 4.57
C ASP A 52 14.61 -11.54 5.34
N PRO A 53 14.53 -11.34 6.67
CA PRO A 53 15.67 -10.94 7.49
C PRO A 53 16.79 -11.99 7.52
N ASP A 54 16.43 -13.27 7.40
CA ASP A 54 17.40 -14.39 7.41
C ASP A 54 17.95 -14.72 6.01
N GLY A 55 17.41 -14.11 4.95
CA GLY A 55 17.82 -14.36 3.57
C GLY A 55 17.63 -15.81 3.12
N THR A 56 16.73 -16.54 3.79
CA THR A 56 16.59 -18.00 3.62
C THR A 56 15.66 -18.40 2.49
N MET A 57 14.89 -17.45 1.95
CA MET A 57 13.92 -17.74 0.91
C MET A 57 14.58 -17.90 -0.46
N THR A 58 14.26 -18.99 -1.15
CA THR A 58 14.65 -19.16 -2.55
C THR A 58 13.93 -18.12 -3.43
N PRO A 59 14.50 -17.74 -4.60
CA PRO A 59 13.82 -16.82 -5.53
C PRO A 59 12.42 -17.28 -5.95
N GLU A 60 12.22 -18.60 -6.05
CA GLU A 60 10.91 -19.21 -6.34
C GLU A 60 9.92 -19.00 -5.18
N ALA A 61 10.34 -19.24 -3.94
CA ALA A 61 9.52 -18.98 -2.76
C ALA A 61 9.16 -17.49 -2.62
N LYS A 62 10.09 -16.58 -2.92
CA LYS A 62 9.82 -15.13 -2.94
C LYS A 62 8.77 -14.76 -3.98
N SER A 63 8.88 -15.28 -5.21
CA SER A 63 7.85 -15.05 -6.24
C SER A 63 6.48 -15.58 -5.81
N ASP A 64 6.41 -16.79 -5.24
CA ASP A 64 5.15 -17.37 -4.75
C ASP A 64 4.55 -16.56 -3.60
N MET A 65 5.38 -15.97 -2.74
CA MET A 65 4.91 -15.05 -1.69
C MET A 65 4.35 -13.78 -2.31
N ILE A 66 5.07 -13.17 -3.25
CA ILE A 66 4.63 -11.97 -3.96
C ILE A 66 3.29 -12.22 -4.66
N ASP A 67 3.08 -13.40 -5.26
CA ASP A 67 1.82 -13.73 -5.93
C ASP A 67 0.65 -13.87 -4.93
N ARG A 68 0.92 -14.28 -3.69
CA ARG A 68 -0.09 -14.28 -2.61
C ARG A 68 -0.36 -12.88 -2.08
N VAL A 69 0.70 -12.11 -1.84
CA VAL A 69 0.63 -10.71 -1.40
C VAL A 69 -0.13 -9.86 -2.43
N GLU A 70 0.16 -10.03 -3.73
CA GLU A 70 -0.56 -9.34 -4.81
C GLU A 70 -2.06 -9.59 -4.72
N ARG A 71 -2.49 -10.85 -4.54
CA ARG A 71 -3.90 -11.20 -4.47
C ARG A 71 -4.59 -10.51 -3.29
N ILE A 72 -3.96 -10.54 -2.12
CA ILE A 72 -4.51 -9.92 -0.90
C ILE A 72 -4.57 -8.40 -1.05
N ILE A 73 -3.48 -7.77 -1.49
CA ILE A 73 -3.39 -6.32 -1.68
C ILE A 73 -4.42 -5.86 -2.73
N ARG A 74 -4.58 -6.61 -3.82
CA ARG A 74 -5.61 -6.35 -4.82
C ARG A 74 -7.00 -6.35 -4.20
N THR A 75 -7.36 -7.39 -3.45
CA THR A 75 -8.65 -7.46 -2.75
C THR A 75 -8.83 -6.31 -1.76
N ARG A 76 -7.79 -5.94 -1.00
CA ARG A 76 -7.87 -4.79 -0.07
C ARG A 76 -8.13 -3.47 -0.78
N ILE A 77 -7.41 -3.23 -1.87
CA ILE A 77 -7.54 -1.99 -2.64
C ILE A 77 -8.90 -1.92 -3.34
N ASP A 78 -9.36 -3.03 -3.90
CA ASP A 78 -10.68 -3.12 -4.53
C ASP A 78 -11.80 -2.82 -3.51
N GLU A 79 -11.66 -3.35 -2.29
CA GLU A 79 -12.59 -3.10 -1.16
C GLU A 79 -12.46 -1.68 -0.59
N PHE A 80 -11.28 -1.07 -0.67
CA PHE A 80 -11.07 0.32 -0.28
C PHE A 80 -11.78 1.28 -1.26
N GLY A 81 -12.07 0.81 -2.47
CA GLY A 81 -12.81 1.55 -3.48
C GLY A 81 -11.93 2.48 -4.31
N VAL A 82 -10.63 2.18 -4.44
CA VAL A 82 -9.73 2.96 -5.30
C VAL A 82 -10.13 2.81 -6.75
N GLU A 83 -10.24 3.93 -7.45
CA GLU A 83 -10.52 3.92 -8.89
C GLU A 83 -9.26 3.49 -9.66
N GLU A 84 -9.33 2.31 -10.28
CA GLU A 84 -8.31 1.76 -11.20
C GLU A 84 -6.89 1.55 -10.63
N PRO A 85 -6.72 0.72 -9.58
CA PRO A 85 -5.39 0.45 -9.02
C PRO A 85 -4.48 -0.31 -10.00
N LEU A 86 -3.22 0.10 -10.08
CA LEU A 86 -2.20 -0.58 -10.88
C LEU A 86 -1.28 -1.37 -9.96
N ILE A 87 -1.45 -2.68 -9.96
CA ILE A 87 -0.62 -3.60 -9.17
C ILE A 87 0.18 -4.45 -10.14
N GLN A 88 1.52 -4.36 -10.09
CA GLN A 88 2.43 -5.06 -11.00
C GLN A 88 3.64 -5.63 -10.26
N LYS A 89 3.96 -6.89 -10.55
CA LYS A 89 5.21 -7.52 -10.12
C LYS A 89 6.39 -7.01 -10.97
N VAL A 90 7.48 -6.62 -10.31
CA VAL A 90 8.73 -6.19 -10.97
C VAL A 90 9.90 -7.00 -10.45
N GLY A 91 10.67 -7.60 -11.37
CA GLY A 91 11.88 -8.36 -11.01
C GLY A 91 11.64 -9.64 -10.21
N GLY A 92 10.39 -10.07 -10.00
CA GLY A 92 10.04 -11.29 -9.25
C GLY A 92 10.08 -11.14 -7.72
N GLU A 93 10.72 -10.09 -7.20
CA GLU A 93 10.93 -9.85 -5.78
C GLU A 93 10.18 -8.62 -5.25
N ARG A 94 9.70 -7.77 -6.16
CA ARG A 94 9.03 -6.50 -5.80
C ARG A 94 7.64 -6.43 -6.38
N LEU A 95 6.77 -5.74 -5.64
CA LEU A 95 5.41 -5.44 -6.03
C LEU A 95 5.23 -3.93 -6.07
N ILE A 96 4.93 -3.40 -7.26
CA ILE A 96 4.59 -1.99 -7.45
C ILE A 96 3.07 -1.85 -7.32
N VAL A 97 2.63 -0.92 -6.48
CA VAL A 97 1.23 -0.58 -6.25
C VAL A 97 1.07 0.92 -6.53
N GLU A 98 0.29 1.27 -7.55
CA GLU A 98 -0.09 2.65 -7.82
C GLU A 98 -1.58 2.82 -7.55
N LEU A 99 -1.91 3.78 -6.70
CA LEU A 99 -3.26 4.10 -6.28
C LEU A 99 -3.58 5.54 -6.68
N ALA A 100 -4.48 5.71 -7.65
CA ALA A 100 -4.90 7.04 -8.10
C ALA A 100 -6.03 7.60 -7.22
N GLY A 101 -6.09 8.92 -7.07
CA GLY A 101 -7.23 9.59 -6.44
C GLY A 101 -7.39 9.33 -4.93
N ILE A 102 -6.30 8.98 -4.24
CA ILE A 102 -6.30 8.86 -2.78
C ILE A 102 -5.96 10.21 -2.16
N ASP A 103 -6.84 10.69 -1.29
CA ASP A 103 -6.65 11.91 -0.49
C ASP A 103 -5.88 11.64 0.81
N ASP A 104 -6.08 10.47 1.44
CA ASP A 104 -5.44 10.06 2.69
C ASP A 104 -4.38 8.97 2.47
N GLU A 105 -3.12 9.41 2.39
CA GLU A 105 -1.95 8.56 2.19
C GLU A 105 -1.72 7.61 3.37
N GLU A 106 -1.87 8.10 4.62
CA GLU A 106 -1.57 7.30 5.82
C GLU A 106 -2.57 6.15 5.97
N GLN A 107 -3.85 6.40 5.70
CA GLN A 107 -4.88 5.37 5.73
C GLN A 107 -4.64 4.29 4.67
N ALA A 108 -4.36 4.70 3.43
CA ALA A 108 -4.10 3.77 2.33
C ALA A 108 -2.84 2.93 2.57
N LYS A 109 -1.78 3.54 3.12
CA LYS A 109 -0.57 2.85 3.55
C LYS A 109 -0.86 1.84 4.66
N GLY A 110 -1.66 2.21 5.65
CA GLY A 110 -2.09 1.31 6.72
C GLY A 110 -2.82 0.08 6.20
N ILE A 111 -3.69 0.24 5.19
CA ILE A 111 -4.41 -0.87 4.56
C ILE A 111 -3.47 -1.80 3.80
N VAL A 112 -2.50 -1.24 3.08
CA VAL A 112 -1.52 -2.04 2.32
C VAL A 112 -0.57 -2.78 3.27
N GLN A 113 -0.03 -2.11 4.30
CA GLN A 113 1.00 -2.66 5.18
C GLN A 113 0.47 -3.55 6.32
N ARG A 114 -0.78 -3.41 6.76
CA ARG A 114 -1.31 -4.20 7.89
C ARG A 114 -1.20 -5.70 7.60
N ASN A 115 -0.57 -6.47 8.47
CA ASN A 115 -0.56 -7.92 8.32
C ASN A 115 -1.96 -8.48 8.54
N ALA A 116 -2.62 -8.05 9.63
CA ALA A 116 -3.93 -8.50 10.08
C ALA A 116 -4.03 -10.01 10.21
N PHE A 117 -3.04 -10.60 10.88
CA PHE A 117 -3.09 -11.98 11.27
C PHE A 117 -4.06 -12.13 12.44
N LEU A 118 -5.27 -12.64 12.14
CA LEU A 118 -6.31 -12.87 13.11
C LEU A 118 -6.21 -14.29 13.67
N GLU A 119 -6.16 -14.39 14.99
CA GLU A 119 -6.14 -15.66 15.72
C GLU A 119 -7.21 -15.68 16.83
N PHE A 120 -7.75 -16.87 17.06
CA PHE A 120 -8.62 -17.13 18.19
C PHE A 120 -7.91 -18.07 19.16
N LYS A 121 -7.71 -17.58 20.39
CA LYS A 121 -6.97 -18.30 21.44
C LYS A 121 -7.83 -18.44 22.69
N LYS A 122 -7.59 -19.50 23.45
CA LYS A 122 -8.22 -19.68 24.76
C LYS A 122 -7.50 -18.81 25.79
N VAL A 123 -8.26 -18.11 26.63
CA VAL A 123 -7.67 -17.45 27.81
C VAL A 123 -7.52 -18.49 28.91
N LEU A 124 -6.35 -18.52 29.53
CA LEU A 124 -6.02 -19.40 30.64
C LEU A 124 -6.08 -18.65 31.96
N PRO A 125 -6.45 -19.30 33.07
CA PRO A 125 -6.49 -18.66 34.37
C PRO A 125 -5.08 -18.26 34.82
N THR A 126 -4.98 -17.16 35.56
CA THR A 126 -3.69 -16.64 36.05
C THR A 126 -2.96 -17.59 36.99
N SER A 127 -3.68 -18.52 37.63
CA SER A 127 -3.13 -19.53 38.54
C SER A 127 -2.08 -20.44 37.90
N ASP A 128 -2.24 -20.74 36.60
CA ASP A 128 -1.37 -21.67 35.88
C ASP A 128 0.03 -21.04 35.69
N MET A 129 0.09 -19.72 35.73
CA MET A 129 1.28 -18.91 35.54
C MET A 129 2.06 -18.64 36.84
N ASP A 130 1.51 -18.92 38.03
CA ASP A 130 2.16 -18.61 39.32
C ASP A 130 3.56 -19.24 39.47
N GLY A 131 3.71 -20.47 38.98
CA GLY A 131 4.99 -21.19 38.97
C GLY A 131 5.96 -20.69 37.90
N ALA A 132 5.43 -20.19 36.77
CA ALA A 132 6.22 -19.61 35.69
C ALA A 132 6.72 -18.21 36.02
N LEU A 133 5.92 -17.37 36.68
CA LEU A 133 6.32 -16.02 37.11
C LEU A 133 7.57 -16.06 37.99
N ARG A 134 7.67 -17.01 38.93
CA ARG A 134 8.86 -17.17 39.77
C ARG A 134 10.11 -17.56 38.97
N ARG A 135 9.94 -18.36 37.90
CA ARG A 135 11.04 -18.74 36.99
C ARG A 135 11.48 -17.55 36.15
N ILE A 136 10.52 -16.76 35.66
CA ILE A 136 10.75 -15.52 34.90
C ILE A 136 11.50 -14.51 35.77
N ASP A 137 11.03 -14.24 36.99
CA ASP A 137 11.71 -13.34 37.93
C ASP A 137 13.16 -13.76 38.18
N ARG A 138 13.41 -15.06 38.39
CA ARG A 138 14.77 -15.61 38.56
C ARG A 138 15.64 -15.45 37.31
N ALA A 139 15.07 -15.66 36.12
CA ALA A 139 15.77 -15.50 34.85
C ALA A 139 16.19 -14.03 34.62
N ILE A 140 15.30 -13.09 34.93
CA ILE A 140 15.54 -11.63 34.84
C ILE A 140 16.64 -11.20 35.82
N VAL A 141 16.59 -11.67 37.07
CA VAL A 141 17.63 -11.39 38.07
C VAL A 141 18.98 -11.95 37.64
N ALA A 142 19.00 -13.14 37.03
CA ALA A 142 20.22 -13.76 36.53
C ALA A 142 20.84 -13.04 35.32
N SER A 143 20.03 -12.44 34.44
CA SER A 143 20.52 -11.77 33.22
C SER A 143 20.95 -10.32 33.46
N LEU A 144 20.17 -9.55 34.22
CA LEU A 144 20.38 -8.11 34.43
C LEU A 144 21.26 -7.80 35.66
N GLY A 145 21.28 -8.69 36.65
CA GLY A 145 21.96 -8.46 37.92
C GLY A 145 21.18 -7.52 38.86
N VAL A 146 21.47 -7.61 40.16
CA VAL A 146 20.71 -6.92 41.22
C VAL A 146 20.87 -5.39 41.15
N ASP A 147 22.03 -4.89 40.70
CA ASP A 147 22.35 -3.46 40.65
C ASP A 147 21.53 -2.69 39.61
N SER A 148 21.30 -3.30 38.44
CA SER A 148 20.50 -2.69 37.36
C SER A 148 19.00 -2.69 37.70
N ILE A 149 18.52 -3.75 38.35
CA ILE A 149 17.13 -3.87 38.84
C ILE A 149 16.86 -2.84 39.96
N THR A 150 17.86 -2.61 40.82
CA THR A 150 17.79 -1.59 41.88
C THR A 150 17.84 -0.18 41.30
N ALA A 151 18.62 0.05 40.24
CA ALA A 151 18.65 1.33 39.51
C ALA A 151 17.32 1.66 38.80
N LEU A 152 16.54 0.64 38.41
CA LEU A 152 15.17 0.78 37.91
C LEU A 152 14.14 1.03 39.04
N GLY A 153 14.55 0.99 40.31
CA GLY A 153 13.70 1.20 41.48
C GLY A 153 12.78 0.01 41.81
N ARG A 154 13.12 -1.21 41.38
CA ARG A 154 12.21 -2.38 41.36
C ARG A 154 12.58 -3.52 42.31
N ALA A 155 13.54 -3.34 43.21
CA ALA A 155 13.87 -4.34 44.21
C ALA A 155 12.78 -4.39 45.30
N VAL A 156 11.85 -5.34 45.23
CA VAL A 156 10.96 -5.66 46.36
C VAL A 156 11.72 -6.63 47.28
N VAL A 157 12.34 -6.09 48.34
CA VAL A 157 12.78 -6.87 49.49
C VAL A 157 11.61 -6.97 50.44
N THR A 158 11.10 -8.17 50.73
CA THR A 158 10.15 -8.38 51.82
C THR A 158 10.80 -7.91 53.13
N GLN A 159 10.30 -6.79 53.67
CA GLN A 159 10.64 -6.33 55.00
C GLN A 159 10.09 -7.35 56.01
N GLU A 160 10.98 -8.02 56.76
CA GLU A 160 10.86 -8.21 58.21
C GLU A 160 12.08 -8.96 58.78
N THR A 161 13.18 -8.23 59.00
CA THR A 161 14.23 -8.65 59.97
C THR A 161 14.63 -7.54 60.93
N SER A 162 14.08 -6.32 60.81
CA SER A 162 14.44 -5.19 61.68
C SER A 162 13.91 -5.29 63.12
N ASN A 163 13.03 -6.25 63.42
CA ASN A 163 12.44 -6.41 64.76
C ASN A 163 13.14 -7.48 65.62
N LEU A 164 13.98 -8.34 65.05
CA LEU A 164 14.68 -9.39 65.80
C LEU A 164 16.04 -8.91 66.34
N GLU A 165 16.73 -8.02 65.61
CA GLU A 165 18.01 -7.44 66.04
C GLU A 165 17.85 -6.42 67.19
N SER A 166 16.73 -5.69 67.24
CA SER A 166 16.44 -4.72 68.30
C SER A 166 16.00 -5.39 69.62
N LEU A 167 15.46 -6.60 69.56
CA LEU A 167 15.12 -7.42 70.73
C LEU A 167 16.31 -8.24 71.25
N LEU A 168 17.28 -8.60 70.40
CA LEU A 168 18.47 -9.33 70.82
C LEU A 168 19.56 -8.45 71.44
N PHE A 169 19.65 -7.16 71.06
CA PHE A 169 20.77 -6.29 71.43
C PHE A 169 20.38 -4.96 72.08
N GLY A 170 19.10 -4.76 72.44
CA GLY A 170 18.61 -3.52 73.02
C GLY A 170 18.01 -3.64 74.42
N ALA A 171 18.84 -3.76 75.47
CA ALA A 171 18.61 -3.10 76.77
C ALA A 171 19.77 -3.39 77.77
N ASP A 172 20.40 -2.29 78.17
CA ASP A 172 21.28 -2.03 79.30
C ASP A 172 21.47 -3.10 80.41
N THR A 173 22.75 -3.31 80.71
CA THR A 173 23.24 -3.78 82.00
C THR A 173 22.87 -2.81 83.13
N ALA A 174 21.85 -3.12 83.91
CA ALA A 174 21.79 -2.78 85.33
C ALA A 174 20.80 -3.70 86.05
N ILE A 175 21.18 -4.08 87.27
CA ILE A 175 20.43 -4.81 88.31
C ILE A 175 20.87 -6.26 88.49
N ALA A 176 21.57 -6.43 89.62
CA ALA A 176 21.90 -7.65 90.29
C ALA A 176 20.65 -8.42 90.76
N GLY A 177 20.81 -9.73 90.95
CA GLY A 177 20.02 -10.48 91.93
C GLY A 177 19.14 -11.59 91.37
N ASP A 178 19.71 -12.79 91.41
CA ASP A 178 19.14 -14.00 92.03
C ASP A 178 17.92 -14.73 91.41
N SER A 179 17.96 -16.06 91.59
CA SER A 179 16.95 -17.10 91.30
C SER A 179 16.68 -17.41 89.81
N ALA A 180 17.14 -18.53 89.23
CA ALA A 180 16.78 -19.94 89.48
C ALA A 180 15.30 -20.26 89.21
N ALA A 181 15.01 -20.88 88.06
CA ALA A 181 14.32 -22.18 87.98
C ALA A 181 14.03 -22.63 86.52
N ALA A 182 14.27 -23.92 86.30
CA ALA A 182 13.64 -24.77 85.27
C ALA A 182 14.14 -24.69 83.82
N ALA A 183 15.43 -24.95 83.62
CA ALA A 183 15.89 -25.69 82.45
C ALA A 183 15.79 -27.20 82.73
N ALA A 184 14.75 -27.87 82.22
CA ALA A 184 14.76 -29.29 81.83
C ALA A 184 13.35 -29.77 81.48
N SER A 185 12.99 -29.77 80.21
CA SER A 185 12.42 -30.94 79.52
C SER A 185 12.02 -30.60 78.08
N SER A 186 12.15 -31.61 77.21
CA SER A 186 11.77 -31.66 75.79
C SER A 186 12.78 -31.16 74.74
N ALA A 187 14.04 -31.58 74.88
CA ALA A 187 14.89 -31.84 73.71
C ALA A 187 14.52 -33.22 73.12
N ALA A 188 13.42 -33.29 72.35
CA ALA A 188 13.13 -34.36 71.40
C ALA A 188 11.79 -34.08 70.69
N ALA A 189 11.84 -33.33 69.59
CA ALA A 189 10.95 -33.40 68.42
C ALA A 189 10.82 -32.05 67.71
N VAL A 190 11.91 -31.56 67.08
CA VAL A 190 11.80 -30.70 65.90
C VAL A 190 13.02 -31.00 65.04
N SER A 191 12.88 -32.01 64.17
CA SER A 191 13.79 -32.26 63.07
C SER A 191 12.93 -32.37 61.83
N ASP A 192 12.40 -31.23 61.39
CA ASP A 192 12.15 -30.96 59.98
C ASP A 192 11.81 -29.46 59.82
N SER A 193 12.10 -28.93 58.63
CA SER A 193 11.95 -27.53 58.19
C SER A 193 12.97 -26.50 58.74
N ILE A 194 14.18 -26.55 58.19
CA ILE A 194 14.94 -25.34 57.87
C ILE A 194 15.09 -25.34 56.34
N GLU A 195 14.11 -24.78 55.64
CA GLU A 195 14.35 -24.23 54.30
C GLU A 195 14.79 -22.78 54.51
N ALA A 196 16.00 -22.46 54.04
CA ALA A 196 16.57 -21.13 54.12
C ALA A 196 15.75 -20.15 53.27
N GLU A 197 15.27 -19.07 53.89
CA GLU A 197 14.60 -17.96 53.21
C GLU A 197 15.60 -17.21 52.31
N GLU A 198 15.67 -17.58 51.02
CA GLU A 198 16.29 -16.76 49.98
C GLU A 198 15.48 -15.46 49.82
N THR A 199 16.17 -14.32 49.78
CA THR A 199 15.61 -13.01 49.45
C THR A 199 15.01 -13.04 48.03
N VAL A 200 13.72 -13.34 47.90
CA VAL A 200 13.07 -13.51 46.58
C VAL A 200 12.83 -12.16 45.93
N LEU A 201 13.77 -11.70 45.10
CA LEU A 201 13.59 -10.55 44.21
C LEU A 201 12.52 -10.87 43.15
N ARG A 202 11.57 -9.95 42.97
CA ARG A 202 10.39 -10.09 42.08
C ARG A 202 10.26 -8.93 41.08
N PRO A 203 11.22 -8.75 40.15
CA PRO A 203 11.27 -7.58 39.27
C PRO A 203 10.13 -7.51 38.25
N PHE A 204 9.61 -8.64 37.78
CA PHE A 204 8.53 -8.70 36.79
C PHE A 204 7.17 -8.93 37.43
N SER A 205 7.06 -9.87 38.37
CA SER A 205 5.78 -10.14 39.05
C SER A 205 5.28 -8.99 39.91
N SER A 206 6.15 -8.07 40.37
CA SER A 206 5.72 -6.85 41.06
C SER A 206 5.04 -5.82 40.14
N LEU A 207 5.23 -5.92 38.82
CA LEU A 207 4.57 -5.08 37.82
C LEU A 207 3.15 -5.55 37.53
N LEU A 208 2.85 -6.81 37.84
CA LEU A 208 1.59 -7.46 37.55
C LEU A 208 0.66 -7.33 38.74
N MET A 209 -0.48 -6.66 38.54
CA MET A 209 -1.60 -6.72 39.46
C MET A 209 -2.62 -7.73 38.94
N VAL A 210 -3.32 -8.43 39.83
CA VAL A 210 -4.41 -9.33 39.39
C VAL A 210 -5.47 -8.47 38.72
N GLY A 211 -5.85 -8.85 37.49
CA GLY A 211 -6.78 -8.08 36.68
C GLY A 211 -8.24 -8.17 37.11
N ASP A 212 -9.05 -7.33 36.48
CA ASP A 212 -10.50 -7.29 36.66
C ASP A 212 -11.21 -8.48 35.99
N VAL A 213 -10.54 -9.13 35.04
CA VAL A 213 -11.03 -10.28 34.28
C VAL A 213 -10.16 -11.51 34.60
N GLU A 214 -10.79 -12.69 34.68
CA GLU A 214 -10.05 -13.95 34.88
C GLU A 214 -9.05 -14.18 33.74
N GLY A 215 -7.82 -14.58 34.07
CA GLY A 215 -6.75 -14.78 33.09
C GLY A 215 -6.04 -13.49 32.65
N THR A 216 -6.29 -12.37 33.33
CA THR A 216 -5.62 -11.09 33.04
C THR A 216 -4.78 -10.59 34.21
N TYR A 217 -3.66 -9.96 33.85
CA TYR A 217 -2.90 -9.09 34.73
C TYR A 217 -3.07 -7.63 34.31
N LEU A 218 -3.07 -6.71 35.26
CA LEU A 218 -3.05 -5.27 35.01
C LEU A 218 -1.64 -4.74 35.21
N VAL A 219 -1.13 -4.02 34.21
CA VAL A 219 0.17 -3.36 34.25
C VAL A 219 -0.04 -1.87 34.04
N SER A 220 0.56 -1.04 34.91
CA SER A 220 0.46 0.41 34.78
C SER A 220 0.99 0.88 33.42
N ALA A 221 0.34 1.87 32.80
CA ALA A 221 0.77 2.42 31.53
C ALA A 221 2.21 2.96 31.56
N ALA A 222 2.68 3.43 32.72
CA ALA A 222 4.07 3.85 32.92
C ALA A 222 5.07 2.69 32.90
N ASP A 223 4.62 1.48 33.26
CA ASP A 223 5.45 0.30 33.46
C ASP A 223 5.44 -0.64 32.24
N ARG A 224 4.53 -0.42 31.29
CA ARG A 224 4.42 -1.20 30.04
C ARG A 224 5.75 -1.32 29.28
N PRO A 225 6.52 -0.24 29.02
CA PRO A 225 7.77 -0.37 28.26
C PRO A 225 8.81 -1.26 28.97
N VAL A 226 8.80 -1.28 30.30
CA VAL A 226 9.70 -2.12 31.11
C VAL A 226 9.24 -3.58 31.08
N ALA A 227 7.93 -3.82 31.17
CA ALA A 227 7.36 -5.15 31.05
C ALA A 227 7.58 -5.75 29.65
N GLU A 228 7.42 -4.95 28.58
CA GLU A 228 7.73 -5.36 27.21
C GLU A 228 9.21 -5.71 27.04
N MET A 229 10.11 -4.89 27.60
CA MET A 229 11.54 -5.19 27.60
C MET A 229 11.85 -6.53 28.27
N PHE A 230 11.21 -6.85 29.40
CA PHE A 230 11.40 -8.13 30.08
C PHE A 230 10.83 -9.30 29.28
N LEU A 231 9.64 -9.16 28.69
CA LEU A 231 9.02 -10.19 27.85
C LEU A 231 9.82 -10.48 26.57
N ALA A 232 10.51 -9.48 26.01
CA ALA A 232 11.35 -9.63 24.83
C ALA A 232 12.72 -10.28 25.09
N MET A 233 13.05 -10.61 26.34
CA MET A 233 14.34 -11.24 26.67
C MET A 233 14.33 -12.73 26.29
N PRO A 234 15.34 -13.24 25.55
CA PRO A 234 15.42 -14.66 25.17
C PRO A 234 15.46 -15.62 26.37
N GLU A 235 15.96 -15.18 27.52
CA GLU A 235 15.95 -15.93 28.77
C GLU A 235 14.55 -16.08 29.37
N VAL A 236 13.70 -15.06 29.18
CA VAL A 236 12.32 -15.02 29.65
C VAL A 236 11.43 -15.87 28.75
N GLU A 237 11.59 -15.79 27.43
CA GLU A 237 10.91 -16.69 26.48
C GLU A 237 11.16 -18.18 26.80
N ARG A 238 12.39 -18.55 27.19
CA ARG A 238 12.70 -19.93 27.61
C ARG A 238 12.11 -20.33 28.96
N ALA A 239 11.78 -19.35 29.80
CA ALA A 239 11.20 -19.58 31.12
C ALA A 239 9.67 -19.78 31.04
N PHE A 240 9.03 -19.37 29.95
CA PHE A 240 7.61 -19.61 29.72
C PHE A 240 7.27 -21.12 29.57
N PRO A 241 6.08 -21.56 30.02
CA PRO A 241 5.53 -22.86 29.65
C PRO A 241 5.39 -22.95 28.13
N ARG A 242 5.57 -24.15 27.55
CA ARG A 242 5.54 -24.40 26.08
C ARG A 242 4.15 -24.30 25.43
N GLU A 243 3.12 -24.02 26.20
CA GLU A 243 1.74 -23.99 25.74
C GLU A 243 1.06 -22.66 26.12
N GLU A 244 1.80 -21.70 26.66
CA GLU A 244 1.25 -20.46 27.21
C GLU A 244 2.02 -19.23 26.72
N ILE A 245 1.28 -18.20 26.33
CA ILE A 245 1.82 -16.91 25.89
C ILE A 245 1.10 -15.76 26.59
N MET A 246 1.84 -14.69 26.86
CA MET A 246 1.25 -13.43 27.36
C MET A 246 1.15 -12.41 26.24
N LEU A 247 -0.06 -11.93 25.96
CA LEU A 247 -0.31 -10.89 24.96
C LEU A 247 -0.99 -9.67 25.57
N TRP A 248 -0.61 -8.49 25.10
CA TRP A 248 -1.18 -7.23 25.54
C TRP A 248 -2.57 -7.03 24.94
N GLY A 249 -3.48 -6.43 25.71
CA GLY A 249 -4.75 -5.92 25.22
C GLY A 249 -4.62 -4.50 24.69
N SER A 250 -5.40 -4.18 23.65
CA SER A 250 -5.43 -2.84 23.05
C SER A 250 -6.18 -1.80 23.87
N GLU A 251 -7.06 -2.22 24.79
CA GLU A 251 -7.86 -1.31 25.61
C GLU A 251 -7.13 -0.82 26.87
N LEU A 252 -7.16 0.50 27.08
CA LEU A 252 -6.73 1.16 28.32
C LEU A 252 -7.83 1.11 29.38
N VAL A 253 -7.51 0.55 30.54
CA VAL A 253 -8.41 0.49 31.68
C VAL A 253 -8.06 1.58 32.67
N GLY A 254 -9.00 2.50 32.91
CA GLY A 254 -8.86 3.48 33.99
C GLY A 254 -9.25 2.85 35.33
N GLN A 255 -8.30 2.72 36.26
CA GLN A 255 -8.59 2.33 37.63
C GLN A 255 -8.00 3.37 38.59
N ALA A 256 -8.88 4.01 39.38
CA ALA A 256 -8.54 5.19 40.18
C ALA A 256 -7.95 6.34 39.32
N ALA A 257 -6.80 6.90 39.70
CA ALA A 257 -6.14 8.01 39.01
C ALA A 257 -5.03 7.54 38.03
N GLN A 258 -4.95 6.24 37.73
CA GLN A 258 -3.95 5.66 36.84
C GLN A 258 -4.62 4.81 35.76
N THR A 259 -3.95 4.70 34.61
CA THR A 259 -4.35 3.87 33.48
C THR A 259 -3.50 2.61 33.44
N TYR A 260 -4.14 1.49 33.12
CA TYR A 260 -3.54 0.16 33.07
C TYR A 260 -3.80 -0.49 31.70
N TYR A 261 -2.87 -1.32 31.27
CA TYR A 261 -3.08 -2.27 30.17
C TYR A 261 -3.40 -3.65 30.74
N ARG A 262 -4.31 -4.37 30.10
CA ARG A 262 -4.54 -5.79 30.38
C ARG A 262 -3.50 -6.62 29.66
N LEU A 263 -2.88 -7.54 30.38
CA LEU A 263 -1.99 -8.57 29.87
C LEU A 263 -2.69 -9.91 30.02
N TYR A 264 -3.06 -10.53 28.90
CA TYR A 264 -3.82 -11.77 28.88
C TYR A 264 -2.87 -12.97 28.87
N VAL A 265 -3.17 -13.98 29.67
CA VAL A 265 -2.53 -15.29 29.57
C VAL A 265 -3.35 -16.15 28.62
N LEU A 266 -2.73 -16.58 27.53
CA LEU A 266 -3.39 -17.30 26.44
C LEU A 266 -2.69 -18.63 26.18
N GLU A 267 -3.44 -19.58 25.64
CA GLU A 267 -2.87 -20.79 25.04
C GLU A 267 -2.05 -20.41 23.79
N GLU A 268 -0.85 -20.97 23.64
CA GLU A 268 0.05 -20.64 22.53
C GLU A 268 -0.55 -21.05 21.18
N ASP A 269 -1.15 -22.24 21.10
CA ASP A 269 -1.80 -22.74 19.90
C ASP A 269 -3.14 -22.03 19.63
N SER A 270 -3.28 -21.44 18.43
CA SER A 270 -4.57 -20.92 17.98
C SER A 270 -5.45 -22.06 17.44
N PHE A 271 -6.68 -22.16 17.96
CA PHE A 271 -7.61 -23.19 17.50
C PHE A 271 -8.33 -22.80 16.21
N LEU A 272 -8.29 -21.52 15.82
CA LEU A 272 -8.86 -20.99 14.59
C LEU A 272 -8.10 -19.73 14.16
N THR A 273 -7.95 -19.54 12.86
CA THR A 273 -7.29 -18.37 12.25
C THR A 273 -8.25 -17.62 11.31
N GLY A 274 -7.87 -16.40 10.93
CA GLY A 274 -8.61 -15.54 10.01
C GLY A 274 -8.81 -16.11 8.61
N GLU A 275 -8.07 -17.13 8.18
CA GLU A 275 -8.24 -17.77 6.86
C GLU A 275 -9.64 -18.38 6.66
N GLN A 276 -10.34 -18.70 7.76
CA GLN A 276 -11.68 -19.28 7.73
C GLN A 276 -12.79 -18.22 7.74
N LEU A 277 -12.45 -16.93 7.65
CA LEU A 277 -13.42 -15.85 7.50
C LEU A 277 -13.98 -15.80 6.08
N GLU A 278 -15.30 -15.60 5.99
CA GLU A 278 -16.02 -15.43 4.74
C GLU A 278 -16.44 -13.96 4.55
N ASP A 279 -16.82 -13.28 5.64
CA ASP A 279 -17.24 -11.87 5.60
C ASP A 279 -16.90 -11.14 6.91
N ALA A 280 -16.70 -9.83 6.81
CA ALA A 280 -16.47 -8.92 7.93
C ALA A 280 -17.06 -7.53 7.62
N THR A 281 -17.88 -7.04 8.54
CA THR A 281 -18.63 -5.78 8.40
C THR A 281 -18.51 -4.94 9.67
N ALA A 282 -18.23 -3.65 9.49
CA ALA A 282 -18.22 -2.70 10.58
C ALA A 282 -19.63 -2.22 10.89
N MET A 283 -20.01 -2.27 12.16
CA MET A 283 -21.29 -1.79 12.66
C MET A 283 -21.07 -0.92 13.89
N ARG A 284 -21.99 -0.01 14.15
CA ARG A 284 -22.03 0.70 15.44
C ARG A 284 -23.13 0.08 16.29
N ASP A 285 -22.79 -0.29 17.51
CA ASP A 285 -23.77 -0.85 18.43
C ASP A 285 -24.80 0.25 18.82
N PRO A 286 -26.10 0.03 18.58
CA PRO A 286 -27.13 1.00 18.94
C PRO A 286 -27.25 1.27 20.44
N GLN A 287 -26.80 0.34 21.30
CA GLN A 287 -26.99 0.44 22.74
C GLN A 287 -25.85 1.20 23.44
N PHE A 288 -24.61 0.85 23.15
CA PHE A 288 -23.43 1.45 23.78
C PHE A 288 -22.72 2.48 22.90
N ASN A 289 -23.19 2.69 21.66
CA ASN A 289 -22.60 3.61 20.66
C ASN A 289 -21.10 3.32 20.41
N THR A 290 -20.68 2.08 20.64
CA THR A 290 -19.32 1.59 20.39
C THR A 290 -19.19 1.05 18.97
N SER A 291 -18.00 1.19 18.40
CA SER A 291 -17.67 0.63 17.08
C SER A 291 -17.35 -0.86 17.26
N GLN A 292 -17.95 -1.71 16.42
CA GLN A 292 -17.76 -3.16 16.47
C GLN A 292 -17.60 -3.73 15.06
N VAL A 293 -16.84 -4.82 14.93
CA VAL A 293 -16.68 -5.54 13.67
C VAL A 293 -17.38 -6.89 13.79
N GLN A 294 -18.46 -7.07 13.05
CA GLN A 294 -19.15 -8.35 12.94
C GLN A 294 -18.51 -9.17 11.84
N PHE A 295 -18.14 -10.41 12.16
CA PHE A 295 -17.52 -11.32 11.21
C PHE A 295 -18.33 -12.62 11.08
N GLN A 296 -18.21 -13.25 9.92
CA GLN A 296 -18.82 -14.53 9.62
C GLN A 296 -17.77 -15.50 9.10
N PHE A 297 -17.71 -16.68 9.71
CA PHE A 297 -16.89 -17.80 9.28
C PHE A 297 -17.53 -18.58 8.13
N SER A 298 -16.66 -19.24 7.37
CA SER A 298 -17.03 -20.29 6.44
C SER A 298 -17.77 -21.43 7.15
N ARG A 299 -18.46 -22.29 6.38
CA ARG A 299 -19.11 -23.49 6.93
C ARG A 299 -18.13 -24.41 7.66
N ALA A 300 -16.86 -24.45 7.28
CA ALA A 300 -15.84 -25.27 7.93
C ALA A 300 -15.42 -24.63 9.26
N GLY A 301 -15.04 -23.34 9.24
CA GLY A 301 -14.68 -22.58 10.44
C GLY A 301 -15.79 -22.55 11.48
N GLY A 302 -17.04 -22.32 11.07
CA GLY A 302 -18.20 -22.32 11.98
C GLY A 302 -18.44 -23.66 12.69
N ARG A 303 -18.10 -24.81 12.08
CA ARG A 303 -18.17 -26.11 12.76
C ARG A 303 -17.07 -26.29 13.80
N GLN A 304 -15.86 -25.84 13.50
CA GLN A 304 -14.73 -25.87 14.42
C GLN A 304 -14.99 -24.96 15.62
N PHE A 305 -15.46 -23.74 15.36
CA PHE A 305 -15.86 -22.77 16.37
C PHE A 305 -17.00 -23.28 17.25
N ALA A 306 -18.03 -23.92 16.67
CA ALA A 306 -19.14 -24.51 17.43
C ALA A 306 -18.71 -25.69 18.31
N ARG A 307 -17.72 -26.49 17.89
CA ARG A 307 -17.16 -27.56 18.72
C ARG A 307 -16.36 -27.00 19.89
N PHE A 308 -15.51 -26.00 19.62
CA PHE A 308 -14.67 -25.37 20.63
C PHE A 308 -15.50 -24.60 21.68
N SER A 309 -16.41 -23.74 21.24
CA SER A 309 -17.32 -23.00 22.14
C SER A 309 -18.22 -23.92 22.96
N GLY A 310 -18.70 -25.02 22.36
CA GLY A 310 -19.50 -26.01 23.06
C GLY A 310 -18.75 -26.78 24.16
N ALA A 311 -17.41 -26.85 24.11
CA ALA A 311 -16.58 -27.50 25.11
C ALA A 311 -16.05 -26.54 26.19
N ASN A 312 -16.03 -25.23 25.91
CA ASN A 312 -15.42 -24.19 26.74
C ASN A 312 -16.43 -23.14 27.22
N ILE A 313 -17.65 -23.56 27.57
CA ILE A 313 -18.68 -22.65 28.09
C ILE A 313 -18.22 -22.13 29.46
N GLY A 314 -18.31 -20.81 29.64
CA GLY A 314 -17.85 -20.10 30.84
C GLY A 314 -16.40 -19.58 30.76
N ASN A 315 -15.60 -20.06 29.81
CA ASN A 315 -14.22 -19.58 29.62
C ASN A 315 -14.19 -18.32 28.74
N TYR A 316 -13.12 -17.54 28.87
CA TYR A 316 -12.85 -16.39 28.03
C TYR A 316 -12.18 -16.80 26.71
N LEU A 317 -12.59 -16.18 25.62
CA LEU A 317 -12.06 -16.37 24.29
C LEU A 317 -11.33 -15.09 23.86
N ALA A 318 -10.03 -15.15 23.63
CA ALA A 318 -9.28 -14.01 23.11
C ALA A 318 -9.32 -13.98 21.58
N ILE A 319 -9.63 -12.79 21.06
CA ILE A 319 -9.51 -12.45 19.64
C ILE A 319 -8.25 -11.61 19.50
N VAL A 320 -7.24 -12.20 18.87
CA VAL A 320 -5.90 -11.63 18.73
C VAL A 320 -5.70 -11.16 17.30
N LEU A 321 -5.22 -9.94 17.12
CA LEU A 321 -4.81 -9.40 15.83
C LEU A 321 -3.37 -8.92 15.93
N ASP A 322 -2.48 -9.45 15.09
CA ASP A 322 -1.06 -9.05 15.03
C ASP A 322 -0.35 -9.07 16.41
N ASN A 323 -0.62 -10.10 17.21
CA ASN A 323 -0.14 -10.31 18.60
C ASN A 323 -0.72 -9.35 19.67
N GLU A 324 -1.80 -8.64 19.37
CA GLU A 324 -2.52 -7.81 20.33
C GLU A 324 -3.95 -8.30 20.51
N VAL A 325 -4.40 -8.43 21.77
CA VAL A 325 -5.76 -8.86 22.11
C VAL A 325 -6.72 -7.70 21.88
N MET A 326 -7.56 -7.82 20.86
CA MET A 326 -8.57 -6.83 20.52
C MET A 326 -9.78 -6.92 21.46
N SER A 327 -10.24 -8.14 21.72
CA SER A 327 -11.35 -8.37 22.66
C SER A 327 -11.28 -9.77 23.26
N ALA A 328 -11.80 -9.91 24.47
CA ALA A 328 -11.84 -11.18 25.19
C ALA A 328 -13.24 -11.46 25.78
N PRO A 329 -14.27 -11.79 24.94
CA PRO A 329 -15.60 -12.10 25.44
C PRO A 329 -15.69 -13.47 26.13
N VAL A 330 -16.65 -13.60 27.06
CA VAL A 330 -17.00 -14.87 27.70
C VAL A 330 -17.87 -15.72 26.77
N ILE A 331 -17.56 -17.01 26.65
CA ILE A 331 -18.39 -17.97 25.92
C ILE A 331 -19.62 -18.34 26.77
N ARG A 332 -20.79 -17.76 26.46
CA ARG A 332 -22.04 -18.02 27.18
C ARG A 332 -22.79 -19.26 26.69
N ASP A 333 -22.76 -19.47 25.39
CA ASP A 333 -23.47 -20.54 24.69
C ASP A 333 -22.61 -21.09 23.56
N ARG A 334 -23.05 -22.21 22.95
CA ARG A 334 -22.43 -22.70 21.72
C ARG A 334 -22.67 -21.71 20.58
N ILE A 335 -21.60 -21.09 20.10
CA ILE A 335 -21.66 -20.08 19.04
C ILE A 335 -21.48 -20.76 17.69
N GLY A 336 -22.28 -20.34 16.70
CA GLY A 336 -22.22 -20.83 15.33
C GLY A 336 -21.12 -20.15 14.51
N ALA A 337 -21.46 -19.75 13.29
CA ALA A 337 -20.52 -19.16 12.34
C ALA A 337 -20.36 -17.64 12.44
N ARG A 338 -21.01 -16.95 13.38
CA ARG A 338 -20.97 -15.49 13.50
C ARG A 338 -20.39 -15.06 14.83
N GLY A 339 -19.58 -14.02 14.81
CA GLY A 339 -19.03 -13.38 16.01
C GLY A 339 -18.93 -11.87 15.83
N GLN A 340 -18.59 -11.19 16.93
CA GLN A 340 -18.37 -9.75 16.95
C GLN A 340 -17.08 -9.44 17.71
N ILE A 341 -16.33 -8.45 17.23
CA ILE A 341 -15.15 -7.88 17.86
C ILE A 341 -15.55 -6.48 18.32
N GLU A 342 -15.40 -6.20 19.60
CA GLU A 342 -15.64 -4.87 20.17
C GLU A 342 -14.33 -4.08 20.13
N MET A 343 -14.34 -2.88 19.56
CA MET A 343 -13.12 -2.07 19.36
C MET A 343 -12.81 -1.12 20.54
N GLY A 344 -13.48 -1.30 21.68
CA GLY A 344 -13.36 -0.43 22.84
C GLY A 344 -14.16 0.88 22.75
N GLN A 345 -14.14 1.66 23.84
CA GLN A 345 -14.83 2.95 23.91
C GLN A 345 -14.02 4.07 23.24
N GLY A 346 -14.66 4.85 22.37
CA GLY A 346 -14.05 6.04 21.75
C GLY A 346 -13.44 5.82 20.36
N THR A 347 -13.37 4.58 19.88
CA THR A 347 -12.77 4.24 18.58
C THR A 347 -13.64 4.72 17.42
N PRO A 348 -13.10 5.52 16.46
CA PRO A 348 -13.81 5.97 15.27
C PRO A 348 -14.44 4.83 14.46
N MET A 349 -15.56 5.10 13.79
CA MET A 349 -16.21 4.12 12.90
C MET A 349 -15.31 3.75 11.71
N GLU A 350 -14.45 4.68 11.31
CA GLU A 350 -13.50 4.51 10.22
C GLU A 350 -12.48 3.41 10.50
N GLU A 351 -11.85 3.40 11.68
CA GLU A 351 -10.92 2.34 12.08
C GLU A 351 -11.58 0.95 12.09
N ALA A 352 -12.85 0.87 12.50
CA ALA A 352 -13.60 -0.39 12.44
C ALA A 352 -13.89 -0.84 11.00
N ARG A 353 -14.14 0.11 10.08
CA ARG A 353 -14.30 -0.19 8.64
C ARG A 353 -12.99 -0.68 8.05
N ASP A 354 -11.88 -0.02 8.37
CA ASP A 354 -10.56 -0.40 7.89
C ASP A 354 -10.19 -1.80 8.40
N LEU A 355 -10.46 -2.10 9.67
CA LEU A 355 -10.25 -3.45 10.20
C LEU A 355 -11.13 -4.47 9.48
N ALA A 356 -12.43 -4.20 9.30
CA ALA A 356 -13.34 -5.10 8.60
C ALA A 356 -12.90 -5.38 7.16
N LEU A 357 -12.40 -4.37 6.46
CA LEU A 357 -11.83 -4.50 5.11
C LEU A 357 -10.62 -5.43 5.12
N VAL A 358 -9.68 -5.20 6.02
CA VAL A 358 -8.44 -5.97 6.09
C VAL A 358 -8.74 -7.44 6.48
N LEU A 359 -9.67 -7.67 7.41
CA LEU A 359 -10.11 -9.02 7.79
C LEU A 359 -10.78 -9.78 6.64
N ARG A 360 -11.54 -9.10 5.77
CA ARG A 360 -12.19 -9.72 4.61
C ARG A 360 -11.20 -10.12 3.52
N ALA A 361 -10.19 -9.28 3.30
CA ALA A 361 -9.16 -9.54 2.31
C ALA A 361 -8.16 -10.61 2.74
N GLY A 362 -8.03 -10.84 4.05
CA GLY A 362 -7.16 -11.86 4.64
C GLY A 362 -5.80 -11.34 5.09
N ALA A 363 -5.09 -12.19 5.83
CA ALA A 363 -3.79 -11.87 6.42
C ALA A 363 -2.65 -11.95 5.40
N LEU A 364 -1.66 -11.04 5.51
CA LEU A 364 -0.45 -11.13 4.69
C LEU A 364 0.40 -12.34 5.12
N PRO A 365 0.92 -13.14 4.17
CA PRO A 365 1.72 -14.34 4.49
C PRO A 365 3.12 -14.00 5.02
N ALA A 366 3.58 -12.77 4.81
CA ALA A 366 4.86 -12.25 5.28
C ALA A 366 4.75 -10.74 5.46
N ARG A 367 5.61 -10.18 6.32
CA ARG A 367 5.73 -8.71 6.45
C ARG A 367 6.23 -8.13 5.14
N ILE A 368 5.72 -6.96 4.77
CA ILE A 368 6.15 -6.22 3.58
C ILE A 368 6.77 -4.90 3.99
N ASN A 369 7.92 -4.60 3.39
CA ASN A 369 8.62 -3.34 3.56
C ASN A 369 8.37 -2.45 2.35
N ILE A 370 8.14 -1.15 2.58
CA ILE A 370 8.10 -0.15 1.51
C ILE A 370 9.54 0.29 1.23
N ILE A 371 10.06 -0.01 0.04
CA ILE A 371 11.38 0.43 -0.43
C ILE A 371 11.31 1.87 -0.91
N GLU A 372 10.25 2.19 -1.66
CA GLU A 372 10.09 3.47 -2.32
C GLU A 372 8.64 3.92 -2.23
N GLU A 373 8.45 5.18 -1.83
CA GLU A 373 7.16 5.84 -1.68
C GLU A 373 7.24 7.16 -2.44
N ARG A 374 6.31 7.34 -3.39
CA ARG A 374 6.14 8.61 -4.10
C ARG A 374 4.67 8.96 -4.14
N THR A 375 4.33 10.04 -3.46
CA THR A 375 2.97 10.55 -3.42
C THR A 375 2.93 11.91 -4.12
N VAL A 376 1.98 12.06 -5.03
CA VAL A 376 1.73 13.30 -5.77
C VAL A 376 0.34 13.78 -5.40
N GLY A 377 0.25 14.99 -4.85
CA GLY A 377 -1.04 15.58 -4.51
C GLY A 377 -1.89 15.89 -5.77
N PRO A 378 -3.22 15.72 -5.72
CA PRO A 378 -4.10 16.01 -6.86
C PRO A 378 -3.98 17.44 -7.42
N SER A 379 -3.68 18.41 -6.55
CA SER A 379 -3.48 19.82 -6.95
C SER A 379 -2.26 20.02 -7.85
N LEU A 380 -1.14 19.32 -7.58
CA LEU A 380 0.06 19.38 -8.41
C LEU A 380 -0.18 18.79 -9.80
N GLY A 381 -0.99 17.73 -9.88
CA GLY A 381 -1.43 17.15 -11.14
C GLY A 381 -2.29 18.11 -11.94
N GLN A 382 -3.30 18.72 -11.30
CA GLN A 382 -4.19 19.69 -11.94
C GLN A 382 -3.43 20.92 -12.47
N ASP A 383 -2.52 21.48 -11.67
CA ASP A 383 -1.68 22.61 -12.09
C ASP A 383 -0.82 22.25 -13.30
N SER A 384 -0.26 21.03 -13.33
CA SER A 384 0.54 20.53 -14.45
C SER A 384 -0.30 20.35 -15.71
N ILE A 385 -1.55 19.88 -15.58
CA ILE A 385 -2.50 19.79 -16.70
C ILE A 385 -2.80 21.17 -17.25
N GLU A 386 -3.15 22.14 -16.41
CA GLU A 386 -3.54 23.48 -16.83
C GLU A 386 -2.37 24.20 -17.53
N GLN A 387 -1.18 24.20 -16.92
CA GLN A 387 0.02 24.78 -17.52
C GLN A 387 0.41 24.06 -18.82
N GLY A 388 0.31 22.73 -18.86
CA GLY A 388 0.59 21.93 -20.05
C GLY A 388 -0.39 22.23 -21.20
N GLN A 389 -1.67 22.39 -20.90
CA GLN A 389 -2.69 22.77 -21.89
C GLN A 389 -2.45 24.19 -22.42
N ILE A 390 -2.14 25.16 -21.56
CA ILE A 390 -1.82 26.54 -21.97
C ILE A 390 -0.57 26.55 -22.85
N ALA A 391 0.51 25.89 -22.43
CA ALA A 391 1.76 25.82 -23.20
C ALA A 391 1.55 25.14 -24.57
N GLY A 392 0.81 24.03 -24.59
CA GLY A 392 0.46 23.31 -25.81
C GLY A 392 -0.39 24.15 -26.77
N LEU A 393 -1.38 24.88 -26.26
CA LEU A 393 -2.28 25.71 -27.06
C LEU A 393 -1.57 26.94 -27.63
N VAL A 394 -0.72 27.61 -26.84
CA VAL A 394 0.11 28.72 -27.30
C VAL A 394 1.12 28.24 -28.36
N GLY A 395 1.79 27.12 -28.12
CA GLY A 395 2.72 26.52 -29.09
C GLY A 395 2.03 26.16 -30.39
N LEU A 396 0.88 25.49 -30.33
CA LEU A 396 0.07 25.14 -31.50
C LEU A 396 -0.37 26.39 -32.28
N ALA A 397 -0.87 27.42 -31.58
CA ALA A 397 -1.29 28.66 -32.20
C ALA A 397 -0.14 29.36 -32.93
N LEU A 398 1.05 29.42 -32.31
CA LEU A 398 2.23 30.03 -32.91
C LEU A 398 2.68 29.27 -34.16
N VAL A 399 2.67 27.94 -34.12
CA VAL A 399 2.98 27.10 -35.28
C VAL A 399 1.98 27.31 -36.42
N VAL A 400 0.69 27.33 -36.11
CA VAL A 400 -0.37 27.59 -37.10
C VAL A 400 -0.20 28.96 -37.75
N VAL A 401 0.10 30.00 -36.97
CA VAL A 401 0.34 31.36 -37.48
C VAL A 401 1.56 31.40 -38.40
N VAL A 402 2.69 30.83 -37.99
CA VAL A 402 3.91 30.79 -38.81
C VAL A 402 3.67 30.03 -40.12
N MET A 403 2.99 28.88 -40.07
CA MET A 403 2.69 28.10 -41.27
C MET A 403 1.79 28.85 -42.24
N MET A 404 0.77 29.56 -41.75
CA MET A 404 -0.11 30.36 -42.59
C MET A 404 0.61 31.57 -43.22
N ILE A 405 1.48 32.25 -42.48
CA ILE A 405 2.21 33.43 -42.98
C ILE A 405 3.26 33.03 -44.01
N TYR A 406 4.07 32.01 -43.71
CA TYR A 406 5.23 31.65 -44.54
C TYR A 406 4.84 30.86 -45.80
N TYR A 407 3.89 29.91 -45.68
CA TYR A 407 3.52 28.99 -46.76
C TYR A 407 2.15 29.29 -47.40
N GLY A 408 1.43 30.33 -46.93
CA GLY A 408 0.13 30.74 -47.48
C GLY A 408 -0.88 29.60 -47.62
N MET A 409 -1.30 29.29 -48.85
CA MET A 409 -2.29 28.23 -49.11
C MET A 409 -1.79 26.82 -48.77
N ALA A 410 -0.51 26.54 -48.99
CA ALA A 410 0.12 25.28 -48.54
C ALA A 410 0.10 25.15 -47.01
N GLY A 411 0.31 26.27 -46.31
CA GLY A 411 0.17 26.36 -44.86
C GLY A 411 -1.22 25.99 -44.37
N PHE A 412 -2.28 26.52 -45.01
CA PHE A 412 -3.67 26.17 -44.65
C PHE A 412 -3.97 24.67 -44.81
N LEU A 413 -3.48 24.05 -45.89
CA LEU A 413 -3.61 22.61 -46.12
C LEU A 413 -2.86 21.80 -45.04
N ALA A 414 -1.68 22.26 -44.61
CA ALA A 414 -0.92 21.64 -43.52
C ALA A 414 -1.65 21.72 -42.18
N VAL A 415 -2.26 22.87 -41.86
CA VAL A 415 -3.06 23.05 -40.64
C VAL A 415 -4.25 22.09 -40.61
N GLY A 416 -4.92 21.88 -41.75
CA GLY A 416 -5.96 20.85 -41.87
C GLY A 416 -5.44 19.43 -41.61
N ALA A 417 -4.25 19.10 -42.14
CA ALA A 417 -3.61 17.80 -41.88
C ALA A 417 -3.16 17.65 -40.42
N LEU A 418 -2.74 18.75 -39.78
CA LEU A 418 -2.38 18.78 -38.37
C LEU A 418 -3.59 18.50 -37.46
N ALA A 419 -4.78 19.01 -37.81
CA ALA A 419 -6.00 18.70 -37.07
C ALA A 419 -6.36 17.20 -37.14
N VAL A 420 -6.24 16.59 -38.32
CA VAL A 420 -6.41 15.14 -38.50
C VAL A 420 -5.35 14.37 -37.71
N TYR A 421 -4.11 14.85 -37.70
CA TYR A 421 -3.02 14.28 -36.93
C TYR A 421 -3.31 14.25 -35.42
N VAL A 422 -3.71 15.37 -34.82
CA VAL A 422 -4.01 15.43 -33.39
C VAL A 422 -5.12 14.44 -33.03
N LEU A 423 -6.17 14.37 -33.86
CA LEU A 423 -7.27 13.43 -33.68
C LEU A 423 -6.80 11.97 -33.75
N LEU A 424 -5.89 11.64 -34.68
CA LEU A 424 -5.28 10.32 -34.79
C LEU A 424 -4.44 9.94 -33.56
N VAL A 425 -3.66 10.87 -33.02
CA VAL A 425 -2.86 10.62 -31.81
C VAL A 425 -3.77 10.35 -30.62
N LEU A 426 -4.80 11.19 -30.42
CA LEU A 426 -5.73 11.04 -29.31
C LEU A 426 -6.49 9.71 -29.38
N GLY A 427 -7.03 9.34 -30.55
CA GLY A 427 -7.70 8.05 -30.67
C GLY A 427 -6.75 6.85 -30.65
N GLY A 428 -5.49 7.01 -31.06
CA GLY A 428 -4.45 5.99 -30.89
C GLY A 428 -4.16 5.71 -29.41
N LEU A 429 -4.09 6.75 -28.57
CA LEU A 429 -3.93 6.60 -27.12
C LEU A 429 -5.09 5.84 -26.50
N VAL A 430 -6.32 6.24 -26.83
CA VAL A 430 -7.54 5.56 -26.36
C VAL A 430 -7.60 4.11 -26.85
N GLY A 431 -7.26 3.86 -28.12
CA GLY A 431 -7.33 2.53 -28.72
C GLY A 431 -6.37 1.52 -28.11
N MET A 432 -5.23 1.98 -27.59
CA MET A 432 -4.30 1.13 -26.86
C MET A 432 -4.49 1.17 -25.34
N ARG A 433 -5.52 1.88 -24.84
CA ARG A 433 -5.74 2.15 -23.41
C ARG A 433 -4.48 2.69 -22.72
N ALA A 434 -3.73 3.54 -23.42
CA ALA A 434 -2.49 4.13 -22.92
C ALA A 434 -2.78 5.22 -21.88
N THR A 435 -1.94 5.30 -20.85
CA THR A 435 -1.99 6.35 -19.83
C THR A 435 -1.28 7.61 -20.32
N LEU A 436 -1.93 8.76 -20.19
CA LEU A 436 -1.33 10.07 -20.45
C LEU A 436 -0.67 10.59 -19.16
N THR A 437 0.63 10.86 -19.18
CA THR A 437 1.41 11.39 -18.04
C THR A 437 1.89 12.82 -18.32
N VAL A 438 2.47 13.52 -17.34
CA VAL A 438 3.09 14.85 -17.57
C VAL A 438 4.17 14.77 -18.66
N PRO A 439 5.15 13.83 -18.61
CA PRO A 439 6.04 13.60 -19.74
C PRO A 439 5.27 13.24 -21.02
N GLY A 440 4.21 12.44 -20.93
CA GLY A 440 3.33 12.12 -22.06
C GLY A 440 2.80 13.34 -22.81
N ILE A 441 2.35 14.37 -22.08
CA ILE A 441 1.92 15.67 -22.64
C ILE A 441 3.08 16.36 -23.36
N ALA A 442 4.28 16.39 -22.76
CA ALA A 442 5.48 16.93 -23.42
C ALA A 442 5.81 16.17 -24.71
N GLY A 443 5.65 14.84 -24.72
CA GLY A 443 5.80 13.99 -25.90
C GLY A 443 4.80 14.34 -27.00
N LEU A 444 3.55 14.63 -26.65
CA LEU A 444 2.52 15.08 -27.59
C LEU A 444 2.85 16.46 -28.18
N ILE A 445 3.33 17.40 -27.36
CA ILE A 445 3.76 18.73 -27.82
C ILE A 445 4.97 18.60 -28.77
N LEU A 446 5.96 17.77 -28.42
CA LEU A 446 7.11 17.48 -29.27
C LEU A 446 6.68 16.87 -30.60
N SER A 447 5.74 15.93 -30.57
CA SER A 447 5.27 15.24 -31.77
C SER A 447 4.45 16.16 -32.70
N ILE A 448 3.74 17.15 -32.16
CA ILE A 448 3.13 18.23 -32.96
C ILE A 448 4.20 19.00 -33.75
N GLY A 449 5.31 19.36 -33.11
CA GLY A 449 6.44 20.03 -33.78
C GLY A 449 7.02 19.19 -34.92
N MET A 450 7.28 17.90 -34.67
CA MET A 450 7.78 16.98 -35.70
C MET A 450 6.78 16.75 -36.85
N ALA A 451 5.47 16.71 -36.56
CA ALA A 451 4.44 16.58 -37.59
C ALA A 451 4.42 17.79 -38.54
N VAL A 452 4.76 18.97 -38.03
CA VAL A 452 4.83 20.20 -38.82
C VAL A 452 6.14 20.25 -39.61
N ASP A 453 7.26 19.85 -39.01
CA ASP A 453 8.57 19.74 -39.68
C ASP A 453 8.52 18.87 -40.94
N ALA A 454 7.84 17.72 -40.88
CA ALA A 454 7.64 16.87 -42.05
C ALA A 454 6.91 17.61 -43.20
N ASN A 455 5.94 18.47 -42.89
CA ASN A 455 5.26 19.28 -43.89
C ASN A 455 6.16 20.39 -44.46
N VAL A 456 6.98 21.03 -43.62
CA VAL A 456 7.97 22.04 -44.03
C VAL A 456 8.95 21.44 -45.04
N LEU A 457 9.53 20.27 -44.75
CA LEU A 457 10.47 19.61 -45.65
C LEU A 457 9.84 19.27 -47.02
N ILE A 458 8.58 18.82 -47.02
CA ILE A 458 7.83 18.59 -48.26
C ILE A 458 7.68 19.90 -49.04
N PHE A 459 7.32 21.00 -48.38
CA PHE A 459 7.06 22.28 -49.05
C PHE A 459 8.31 22.88 -49.65
N GLU A 460 9.42 22.88 -48.91
CA GLU A 460 10.71 23.34 -49.43
C GLU A 460 11.18 22.49 -50.61
N ARG A 461 10.99 21.16 -50.55
CA ARG A 461 11.35 20.31 -51.69
C ARG A 461 10.45 20.55 -52.90
N ILE A 462 9.17 20.86 -52.71
CA ILE A 462 8.28 21.27 -53.82
C ILE A 462 8.73 22.61 -54.40
N ARG A 463 9.08 23.59 -53.57
CA ARG A 463 9.57 24.91 -54.00
C ARG A 463 10.85 24.78 -54.82
N GLU A 464 11.79 23.94 -54.38
CA GLU A 464 13.02 23.64 -55.13
C GLU A 464 12.77 23.00 -56.51
N GLU A 465 11.74 22.14 -56.64
CA GLU A 465 11.37 21.53 -57.92
C GLU A 465 10.62 22.51 -58.84
N LEU A 466 9.86 23.46 -58.28
CA LEU A 466 9.22 24.56 -59.02
C LEU A 466 10.26 25.55 -59.55
N ASP A 467 11.28 25.88 -58.77
CA ASP A 467 12.38 26.78 -59.17
C ASP A 467 13.22 26.19 -60.32
N LYS A 468 13.27 24.86 -60.42
CA LYS A 468 13.85 24.13 -61.57
C LYS A 468 12.97 24.19 -62.83
N GLY A 469 11.85 24.90 -62.80
CA GLY A 469 10.94 25.10 -63.93
C GLY A 469 10.03 23.92 -64.23
N ARG A 470 9.86 22.98 -63.30
CA ARG A 470 8.95 21.83 -63.50
C ARG A 470 7.49 22.26 -63.42
N ALA A 471 6.63 21.61 -64.19
CA ALA A 471 5.19 21.83 -64.13
C ALA A 471 4.66 21.53 -62.72
N THR A 472 3.71 22.34 -62.25
CA THR A 472 3.21 22.34 -60.87
C THR A 472 2.84 20.96 -60.32
N ARG A 473 2.15 20.13 -61.10
CA ARG A 473 1.78 18.76 -60.67
C ARG A 473 2.98 17.84 -60.55
N THR A 474 3.92 17.92 -61.50
CA THR A 474 5.15 17.12 -61.49
C THR A 474 6.08 17.55 -60.36
N ALA A 475 6.17 18.86 -60.08
CA ALA A 475 6.94 19.38 -58.97
C ALA A 475 6.42 18.87 -57.62
N VAL A 476 5.09 18.79 -57.44
CA VAL A 476 4.49 18.21 -56.23
C VAL A 476 4.80 16.71 -56.12
N ASP A 477 4.55 15.93 -57.15
CA ASP A 477 4.82 14.49 -57.09
C ASP A 477 6.29 14.17 -56.84
N GLU A 478 7.20 14.94 -57.44
CA GLU A 478 8.63 14.79 -57.19
C GLU A 478 9.03 15.28 -55.79
N GLY A 479 8.49 16.42 -55.34
CA GLY A 479 8.76 16.97 -54.02
C GLY A 479 8.44 15.96 -52.92
N PHE A 480 7.27 15.32 -52.98
CA PHE A 480 6.90 14.23 -52.08
C PHE A 480 7.84 13.02 -52.21
N ARG A 481 8.28 12.64 -53.42
CA ARG A 481 9.16 11.49 -53.63
C ARG A 481 10.55 11.72 -53.02
N HIS A 482 11.10 12.91 -53.20
CA HIS A 482 12.42 13.29 -52.66
C HIS A 482 12.39 13.55 -51.15
N ALA A 483 11.31 14.13 -50.62
CA ALA A 483 11.18 14.34 -49.17
C ALA A 483 10.96 13.02 -48.40
N LEU A 484 10.37 12.00 -49.04
CA LEU A 484 9.99 10.76 -48.37
C LEU A 484 11.16 10.04 -47.70
N SER A 485 12.34 9.95 -48.32
CA SER A 485 13.48 9.24 -47.72
C SER A 485 13.96 9.91 -46.42
N ALA A 486 14.04 11.24 -46.41
CA ALA A 486 14.45 12.00 -45.24
C ALA A 486 13.41 11.94 -44.10
N ILE A 487 12.12 12.00 -44.42
CA ILE A 487 11.04 11.87 -43.42
C ILE A 487 11.00 10.47 -42.81
N VAL A 488 11.16 9.44 -43.64
CA VAL A 488 11.23 8.04 -43.18
C VAL A 488 12.43 7.86 -42.24
N ASP A 489 13.60 8.36 -42.63
CA ASP A 489 14.84 8.21 -41.85
C ASP A 489 14.76 8.90 -40.47
N ALA A 490 14.29 10.15 -40.43
CA ALA A 490 14.11 10.91 -39.18
C ALA A 490 13.08 10.25 -38.25
N ASN A 491 11.95 9.79 -38.79
CA ASN A 491 10.90 9.13 -38.00
C ASN A 491 11.30 7.73 -37.53
N ILE A 492 12.03 6.95 -38.34
CA ILE A 492 12.52 5.64 -37.90
C ILE A 492 13.54 5.79 -36.77
N THR A 493 14.48 6.74 -36.88
CA THR A 493 15.49 6.98 -35.85
C THR A 493 14.86 7.39 -34.51
N THR A 494 13.87 8.27 -34.56
CA THR A 494 13.11 8.69 -33.36
C THR A 494 12.22 7.57 -32.82
N LEU A 495 11.61 6.75 -33.68
CA LEU A 495 10.80 5.60 -33.27
C LEU A 495 11.64 4.51 -32.59
N ILE A 496 12.85 4.22 -33.09
CA ILE A 496 13.78 3.30 -32.43
C ILE A 496 14.10 3.80 -31.02
N THR A 497 14.36 5.11 -30.87
CA THR A 497 14.62 5.72 -29.56
C THR A 497 13.41 5.59 -28.63
N ALA A 498 12.21 5.85 -29.13
CA ALA A 498 10.97 5.69 -28.38
C ALA A 498 10.74 4.22 -27.95
N LEU A 499 11.03 3.24 -28.81
CA LEU A 499 10.91 1.83 -28.47
C LEU A 499 11.89 1.39 -27.38
N ILE A 500 13.12 1.91 -27.40
CA ILE A 500 14.11 1.67 -26.33
C ILE A 500 13.60 2.26 -25.01
N LEU A 501 13.10 3.50 -25.03
CA LEU A 501 12.50 4.14 -23.85
C LEU A 501 11.26 3.38 -23.34
N PHE A 502 10.48 2.77 -24.23
CA PHE A 502 9.32 1.97 -23.84
C PHE A 502 9.72 0.65 -23.15
N TYR A 503 10.79 0.01 -23.61
CA TYR A 503 11.25 -1.26 -23.05
C TYR A 503 12.01 -1.09 -21.73
N VAL A 504 12.84 -0.04 -21.64
CA VAL A 504 13.72 0.19 -20.47
C VAL A 504 13.09 1.15 -19.46
N GLY A 505 12.24 2.07 -19.90
CA GLY A 505 11.64 3.10 -19.05
C GLY A 505 10.55 2.56 -18.13
N THR A 506 10.47 3.13 -16.94
CA THR A 506 9.41 2.84 -15.95
C THR A 506 8.41 3.99 -15.86
N GLY A 507 7.17 3.67 -15.46
CA GLY A 507 6.09 4.62 -15.17
C GLY A 507 5.98 5.79 -16.17
N PRO A 508 6.32 7.03 -15.78
CA PRO A 508 6.15 8.23 -16.61
C PRO A 508 6.93 8.23 -17.93
N VAL A 509 8.14 7.65 -17.95
CA VAL A 509 8.99 7.59 -19.15
C VAL A 509 8.39 6.66 -20.20
N ARG A 510 7.75 5.58 -19.74
CA ARG A 510 7.02 4.66 -20.62
C ARG A 510 5.80 5.34 -21.24
N GLY A 511 5.09 6.17 -20.47
CA GLY A 511 4.00 7.01 -20.98
C GLY A 511 4.45 7.96 -22.09
N PHE A 512 5.57 8.68 -21.88
CA PHE A 512 6.20 9.50 -22.92
C PHE A 512 6.57 8.71 -24.18
N ALA A 513 7.16 7.53 -24.02
CA ALA A 513 7.55 6.69 -25.14
C ALA A 513 6.35 6.23 -25.98
N VAL A 514 5.23 5.91 -25.34
CA VAL A 514 3.98 5.52 -26.02
C VAL A 514 3.40 6.72 -26.79
N THR A 515 3.27 7.88 -26.15
CA THR A 515 2.71 9.08 -26.81
C THR A 515 3.56 9.49 -28.01
N LEU A 516 4.89 9.47 -27.86
CA LEU A 516 5.85 9.75 -28.93
C LEU A 516 5.75 8.75 -30.09
N SER A 517 5.66 7.44 -29.80
CA SER A 517 5.57 6.40 -30.83
C SER A 517 4.29 6.52 -31.66
N ILE A 518 3.14 6.71 -31.01
CA ILE A 518 1.85 6.97 -31.70
C ILE A 518 1.95 8.25 -32.51
N GLY A 519 2.54 9.30 -31.91
CA GLY A 519 2.79 10.58 -32.56
C GLY A 519 3.59 10.43 -33.85
N ILE A 520 4.66 9.64 -33.86
CA ILE A 520 5.49 9.42 -35.05
C ILE A 520 4.73 8.65 -36.14
N VAL A 521 4.00 7.60 -35.76
CA VAL A 521 3.21 6.81 -36.74
C VAL A 521 2.09 7.65 -37.34
N ALA A 522 1.39 8.43 -36.51
CA ALA A 522 0.33 9.33 -36.96
C ALA A 522 0.87 10.48 -37.81
N SER A 523 2.04 11.04 -37.48
CA SER A 523 2.65 12.12 -38.25
C SER A 523 3.07 11.64 -39.64
N PHE A 524 3.63 10.42 -39.73
CA PHE A 524 4.00 9.79 -40.98
C PHE A 524 2.80 9.59 -41.91
N PHE A 525 1.69 9.06 -41.36
CA PHE A 525 0.44 8.91 -42.10
C PHE A 525 -0.14 10.27 -42.53
N SER A 526 -0.14 11.26 -41.62
CA SER A 526 -0.66 12.59 -41.93
C SER A 526 0.12 13.27 -43.05
N ALA A 527 1.46 13.34 -42.93
CA ALA A 527 2.30 13.99 -43.93
C ALA A 527 2.24 13.32 -45.31
N LEU A 528 2.37 12.00 -45.39
CA LEU A 528 2.47 11.30 -46.68
C LEU A 528 1.12 11.01 -47.33
N PHE A 529 0.08 10.78 -46.53
CA PHE A 529 -1.24 10.42 -47.04
C PHE A 529 -2.22 11.59 -47.00
N VAL A 530 -2.38 12.27 -45.87
CA VAL A 530 -3.37 13.34 -45.69
C VAL A 530 -2.94 14.61 -46.42
N THR A 531 -1.76 15.15 -46.11
CA THR A 531 -1.24 16.38 -46.76
C THR A 531 -1.17 16.20 -48.27
N ARG A 532 -0.63 15.07 -48.76
CA ARG A 532 -0.59 14.77 -50.20
C ARG A 532 -1.98 14.72 -50.83
N SER A 533 -2.96 14.15 -50.15
CA SER A 533 -4.33 14.07 -50.67
C SER A 533 -4.99 15.45 -50.74
N PHE A 534 -4.75 16.30 -49.75
CA PHE A 534 -5.21 17.68 -49.75
C PHE A 534 -4.58 18.51 -50.87
N PHE A 535 -3.27 18.36 -51.11
CA PHE A 535 -2.58 19.00 -52.24
C PHE A 535 -3.13 18.56 -53.60
N LEU A 536 -3.35 17.26 -53.79
CA LEU A 536 -3.93 16.74 -55.03
C LEU A 536 -5.36 17.25 -55.24
N ALA A 537 -6.16 17.33 -54.16
CA ALA A 537 -7.51 17.87 -54.22
C ALA A 537 -7.50 19.35 -54.62
N TYR A 538 -6.62 20.15 -54.02
CA TYR A 538 -6.41 21.56 -54.38
C TYR A 538 -6.00 21.73 -55.85
N LEU A 539 -5.10 20.88 -56.34
CA LEU A 539 -4.62 20.90 -57.73
C LEU A 539 -5.60 20.34 -58.77
N SER A 540 -6.64 19.64 -58.33
CA SER A 540 -7.68 19.11 -59.22
C SER A 540 -8.61 20.21 -59.77
N GLY A 541 -8.71 21.34 -59.05
CA GLY A 541 -9.50 22.52 -59.44
C GLY A 541 -8.74 23.61 -60.22
N LYS A 542 -7.42 23.49 -60.40
CA LYS A 542 -6.57 24.50 -61.07
C LYS A 542 -5.95 23.97 -62.38
N LYS A 543 -5.65 24.89 -63.32
CA LYS A 543 -4.92 24.55 -64.56
C LYS A 543 -3.45 24.29 -64.24
N ALA A 544 -2.78 23.46 -65.05
CA ALA A 544 -1.43 22.94 -64.78
C ALA A 544 -0.32 24.01 -64.67
N SER A 545 -0.60 25.26 -65.06
CA SER A 545 0.32 26.40 -65.06
C SER A 545 -0.02 27.48 -64.02
N ASP A 546 -1.05 27.31 -63.20
CA ASP A 546 -1.39 28.31 -62.19
C ASP A 546 -0.34 28.29 -61.05
N PRO A 547 0.15 29.46 -60.60
CA PRO A 547 1.06 29.53 -59.47
C PRO A 547 0.38 29.01 -58.21
N ILE A 548 1.11 28.18 -57.46
CA ILE A 548 0.76 27.79 -56.10
C ILE A 548 1.39 28.81 -55.16
N SER A 549 0.60 29.31 -54.20
CA SER A 549 1.14 29.97 -53.02
C SER A 549 1.72 28.87 -52.12
N ILE A 550 3.04 28.68 -52.22
CA ILE A 550 3.84 27.80 -51.38
C ILE A 550 5.06 28.53 -50.87
#